data_AF-A0A4V1BET7-F1
#
_entry.id   AF-A0A4V1BET7-F1
#
_cell.length_a   1.000
_cell.length_b   1.000
_cell.length_c   1.000
_cell.angle_alpha   90.00
_cell.angle_beta   90.00
_cell.angle_gamma   90.00
#
_symmetry.space_group_name_H-M   'P 1'
#
loop_
_entity.id
_entity.type
_entity.pdbx_description
1 polymer ?
#
loop_
_entity_poly.entity_id
_entity_poly.type
_entity_poly.pdbx_seq_one_letter_code
_entity_poly.pdbx_strand_id
1 'polypeptide(L)'
;MWSVEPATPADADQVWAVTQRAFRPYQAKYPVAPEPLKETLEQVRDDIARGRVWVARSGQRVIGAVRARPLGGRSDAYEVYDLAVDPEFSQLDVGTSLVRALEDRLRRQGVRAVHLQTGLRDAPAIEFWYRVGYRPYRLDPDPDPAGGYDRVWFSKEW
;
A
#
# COMPACT_ATOMS: atom_id res chain seq x y z
N MET A 1 -9.64 -11.51 -15.25
CA MET A 1 -10.34 -11.62 -13.95
C MET A 1 -9.30 -11.98 -12.90
N TRP A 2 -9.33 -11.35 -11.72
CA TRP A 2 -8.38 -11.59 -10.63
C TRP A 2 -9.10 -11.93 -9.32
N SER A 3 -8.39 -12.59 -8.40
CA SER A 3 -8.77 -12.78 -7.00
C SER A 3 -7.96 -11.85 -6.10
N VAL A 4 -8.44 -11.59 -4.88
CA VAL A 4 -7.65 -10.99 -3.81
C VAL A 4 -7.63 -11.91 -2.61
N GLU A 5 -6.44 -12.22 -2.10
CA GLU A 5 -6.23 -13.20 -1.05
C GLU A 5 -4.99 -12.89 -0.20
N PRO A 6 -4.88 -13.41 1.03
CA PRO A 6 -3.65 -13.32 1.81
C PRO A 6 -2.47 -13.92 1.04
N ALA A 7 -1.32 -13.27 1.08
CA ALA A 7 -0.10 -13.79 0.47
C ALA A 7 0.39 -15.05 1.21
N THR A 8 1.00 -15.95 0.45
CA THR A 8 1.69 -17.14 0.97
C THR A 8 3.20 -16.96 0.84
N PRO A 9 4.03 -17.77 1.53
CA PRO A 9 5.49 -17.70 1.37
C PRO A 9 5.98 -17.83 -0.08
N ALA A 10 5.23 -18.56 -0.93
CA ALA A 10 5.54 -18.71 -2.35
C ALA A 10 5.36 -17.43 -3.18
N ASP A 11 4.68 -16.42 -2.63
CA ASP A 11 4.40 -15.16 -3.32
C ASP A 11 5.52 -14.13 -3.16
N ALA A 12 6.49 -14.36 -2.27
CA ALA A 12 7.49 -13.37 -1.87
C ALA A 12 8.22 -12.74 -3.06
N ASP A 13 8.70 -13.57 -4.00
CA ASP A 13 9.43 -13.09 -5.17
C ASP A 13 8.55 -12.24 -6.09
N GLN A 14 7.28 -12.64 -6.27
CA GLN A 14 6.35 -11.89 -7.12
C GLN A 14 5.86 -10.60 -6.45
N VAL A 15 5.66 -10.60 -5.13
CA VAL A 15 5.32 -9.41 -4.34
C VAL A 15 6.46 -8.40 -4.42
N TRP A 16 7.69 -8.82 -4.16
CA TRP A 16 8.85 -7.94 -4.28
C TRP A 16 8.95 -7.39 -5.71
N ALA A 17 8.83 -8.25 -6.73
CA ALA A 17 8.93 -7.83 -8.12
C ALA A 17 7.82 -6.83 -8.53
N VAL A 18 6.57 -7.03 -8.10
CA VAL A 18 5.48 -6.09 -8.44
C VAL A 18 5.64 -4.75 -7.72
N THR A 19 6.10 -4.75 -6.47
CA THR A 19 6.46 -3.52 -5.74
C THR A 19 7.56 -2.75 -6.48
N GLN A 20 8.65 -3.42 -6.88
CA GLN A 20 9.72 -2.79 -7.65
C GLN A 20 9.21 -2.20 -8.99
N ARG A 21 8.32 -2.89 -9.70
CA ARG A 21 7.74 -2.39 -10.95
C ARG A 21 6.83 -1.18 -10.73
N ALA A 22 5.95 -1.25 -9.74
CA ALA A 22 4.97 -0.21 -9.44
C ALA A 22 5.63 1.11 -9.02
N PHE A 23 6.70 1.05 -8.23
CA PHE A 23 7.37 2.23 -7.71
C PHE A 23 8.53 2.75 -8.58
N ARG A 24 9.02 1.98 -9.56
CA ARG A 24 10.12 2.43 -10.45
C ARG A 24 9.87 3.81 -11.09
N PRO A 25 8.67 4.16 -11.61
CA PRO A 25 8.43 5.49 -12.18
C PRO A 25 8.63 6.65 -11.20
N TYR A 26 8.53 6.38 -9.89
CA TYR A 26 8.69 7.39 -8.84
C TYR A 26 10.16 7.77 -8.62
N GLN A 27 11.14 6.98 -9.08
CA GLN A 27 12.56 7.36 -9.00
C GLN A 27 12.88 8.64 -9.77
N ALA A 28 12.22 8.85 -10.91
CA ALA A 28 12.40 10.05 -11.71
C ALA A 28 11.65 11.27 -11.14
N LYS A 29 10.67 11.04 -10.25
CA LYS A 29 9.77 12.07 -9.71
C LYS A 29 10.34 12.73 -8.45
N TYR A 30 11.23 12.06 -7.73
CA TYR A 30 11.70 12.49 -6.41
C TYR A 30 13.22 12.41 -6.27
N PRO A 31 13.85 13.32 -5.49
CA PRO A 31 15.31 13.35 -5.32
C PRO A 31 15.84 12.15 -4.52
N VAL A 32 14.99 11.55 -3.68
CA VAL A 32 15.30 10.35 -2.92
C VAL A 32 14.40 9.21 -3.41
N ALA A 33 15.00 8.03 -3.59
CA ALA A 33 14.25 6.84 -3.94
C ALA A 33 13.15 6.57 -2.89
N PRO A 34 11.89 6.28 -3.31
CA PRO A 34 10.84 5.87 -2.40
C PRO A 34 11.24 4.65 -1.56
N GLU A 35 10.74 4.58 -0.32
CA GLU A 35 11.02 3.47 0.61
C GLU A 35 10.74 2.08 0.03
N PRO A 36 9.63 1.86 -0.72
CA PRO A 36 9.38 0.54 -1.32
C PRO A 36 10.48 0.04 -2.27
N LEU A 37 11.26 0.95 -2.88
CA LEU A 37 12.36 0.58 -3.76
C LEU A 37 13.65 0.20 -3.04
N LYS A 38 13.76 0.56 -1.76
CA LYS A 38 14.89 0.22 -0.89
C LYS A 38 14.68 -1.12 -0.19
N GLU A 39 13.47 -1.68 -0.29
CA GLU A 39 13.10 -2.88 0.42
C GLU A 39 13.75 -4.15 -0.16
N THR A 40 14.15 -5.04 0.74
CA THR A 40 14.71 -6.35 0.41
C THR A 40 13.61 -7.42 0.31
N LEU A 41 13.90 -8.47 -0.47
CA LEU A 41 13.06 -9.66 -0.52
C LEU A 41 12.86 -10.32 0.86
N GLU A 42 13.85 -10.21 1.74
CA GLU A 42 13.75 -10.71 3.11
C GLU A 42 12.69 -9.96 3.91
N GLN A 43 12.63 -8.62 3.81
CA GLN A 43 11.58 -7.81 4.44
C GLN A 43 10.17 -8.18 3.92
N VAL A 44 10.05 -8.49 2.63
CA VAL A 44 8.79 -8.99 2.05
C VAL A 44 8.39 -10.34 2.64
N ARG A 45 9.32 -11.31 2.72
CA ARG A 45 9.09 -12.62 3.35
C ARG A 45 8.64 -12.45 4.80
N ASP A 46 9.27 -11.54 5.51
CA ASP A 46 9.00 -11.21 6.90
C ASP A 46 7.58 -10.66 7.11
N ASP A 47 7.09 -9.82 6.19
CA ASP A 47 5.72 -9.30 6.29
C ASP A 47 4.68 -10.34 5.87
N ILE A 48 5.00 -11.22 4.91
CA ILE A 48 4.15 -12.38 4.58
C ILE A 48 4.03 -13.30 5.79
N ALA A 49 5.13 -13.63 6.46
CA ALA A 49 5.14 -14.47 7.66
C ALA A 49 4.33 -13.86 8.81
N ARG A 50 4.27 -12.53 8.91
CA ARG A 50 3.46 -11.80 9.89
C ARG A 50 2.00 -11.60 9.46
N GLY A 51 1.59 -12.12 8.29
CA GLY A 51 0.23 -12.01 7.78
C GLY A 51 -0.18 -10.58 7.39
N ARG A 52 0.78 -9.77 6.95
CA ARG A 52 0.60 -8.34 6.63
C ARG A 52 0.33 -8.07 5.16
N VAL A 53 0.32 -9.08 4.31
CA VAL A 53 0.33 -8.93 2.85
C VAL A 53 -0.89 -9.60 2.23
N TRP A 54 -1.55 -8.88 1.34
CA TRP A 54 -2.60 -9.39 0.45
C TRP A 54 -2.18 -9.14 -0.98
N VAL A 55 -2.48 -10.11 -1.85
CA VAL A 55 -2.13 -10.08 -3.27
C VAL A 55 -3.37 -10.10 -4.14
N ALA A 56 -3.31 -9.36 -5.24
CA ALA A 56 -4.23 -9.51 -6.36
C ALA A 56 -3.60 -10.47 -7.36
N ARG A 57 -4.27 -11.57 -7.66
CA ARG A 57 -3.74 -12.65 -8.50
C ARG A 57 -4.58 -12.83 -9.75
N SER A 58 -3.91 -12.83 -10.90
CA SER A 58 -4.49 -13.19 -12.20
C SER A 58 -3.84 -14.47 -12.70
N GLY A 59 -4.54 -15.60 -12.59
CA GLY A 59 -3.97 -16.93 -12.84
C GLY A 59 -2.90 -17.27 -11.80
N GLN A 60 -1.65 -17.44 -12.24
CA GLN A 60 -0.49 -17.68 -11.34
C GLN A 60 0.34 -16.40 -11.07
N ARG A 61 -0.01 -15.28 -11.70
CA ARG A 61 0.73 -14.01 -11.62
C ARG A 61 0.13 -13.12 -10.53
N VAL A 62 0.96 -12.65 -9.61
CA VAL A 62 0.65 -11.52 -8.73
C VAL A 62 0.73 -10.24 -9.56
N ILE A 63 -0.39 -9.54 -9.67
CA ILE A 63 -0.54 -8.28 -10.43
C ILE A 63 -0.66 -7.05 -9.52
N GLY A 64 -0.68 -7.26 -8.20
CA GLY A 64 -0.62 -6.19 -7.21
C GLY A 64 -0.56 -6.75 -5.80
N ALA A 65 -0.15 -5.91 -4.85
CA ALA A 65 -0.07 -6.22 -3.44
C ALA A 65 -0.48 -5.01 -2.59
N VAL A 66 -1.12 -5.27 -1.46
CA VAL A 66 -1.32 -4.27 -0.40
C VAL A 66 -0.75 -4.82 0.89
N ARG A 67 -0.08 -3.95 1.65
CA ARG A 67 0.54 -4.31 2.92
C ARG A 67 0.07 -3.40 4.02
N ALA A 68 -0.33 -4.02 5.12
CA ALA A 68 -0.90 -3.33 6.26
C ALA A 68 -0.44 -3.93 7.58
N ARG A 69 -0.28 -3.07 8.59
CA ARG A 69 0.17 -3.44 9.94
C ARG A 69 -0.64 -2.70 11.00
N PRO A 70 -0.70 -3.21 12.25
CA PRO A 70 -1.27 -2.47 13.38
C PRO A 70 -0.66 -1.06 13.50
N LEU A 71 -1.50 -0.03 13.61
CA LEU A 71 -1.05 1.35 13.75
C LEU A 71 -0.59 1.58 15.20
N GLY A 72 0.70 1.90 15.39
CA GLY A 72 1.25 2.18 16.73
C GLY A 72 1.08 1.02 17.72
N GLY A 73 1.02 -0.23 17.24
CA GLY A 73 0.79 -1.42 18.07
C GLY A 73 -0.66 -1.60 18.56
N ARG A 74 -1.59 -0.75 18.12
CA ARG A 74 -3.01 -0.85 18.47
C ARG A 74 -3.70 -1.95 17.66
N SER A 75 -4.63 -2.69 18.29
CA SER A 75 -5.42 -3.72 17.60
C SER A 75 -6.64 -3.16 16.85
N ASP A 76 -7.06 -1.93 17.16
CA ASP A 76 -8.29 -1.33 16.63
C ASP A 76 -8.06 -0.38 15.44
N ALA A 77 -6.81 -0.18 15.02
CA ALA A 77 -6.45 0.64 13.87
C ALA A 77 -5.26 0.04 13.12
N TYR A 78 -5.28 0.11 11.78
CA TYR A 78 -4.22 -0.39 10.91
C TYR A 78 -3.67 0.72 10.02
N GLU A 79 -2.40 0.60 9.62
CA GLU A 79 -1.73 1.44 8.63
C GLU A 79 -1.54 0.63 7.34
N VAL A 80 -2.06 1.11 6.22
CA VAL A 80 -1.59 0.71 4.88
C VAL A 80 -0.31 1.49 4.59
N TYR A 81 0.81 0.79 4.52
CA TYR A 81 2.12 1.40 4.29
C TYR A 81 2.68 1.12 2.88
N ASP A 82 2.09 0.16 2.16
CA ASP A 82 2.44 -0.14 0.77
C ASP A 82 1.20 -0.57 -0.02
N LEU A 83 1.02 0.01 -1.20
CA LEU A 83 0.05 -0.40 -2.19
C LEU A 83 0.72 -0.36 -3.56
N ALA A 84 1.00 -1.54 -4.11
CA ALA A 84 1.66 -1.73 -5.39
C ALA A 84 0.71 -2.38 -6.38
N VAL A 85 0.55 -1.79 -7.56
CA VAL A 85 -0.19 -2.39 -8.68
C VAL A 85 0.72 -2.40 -9.88
N ASP A 86 0.78 -3.53 -10.58
CA ASP A 86 1.54 -3.66 -11.81
C ASP A 86 1.06 -2.59 -12.82
N PRO A 87 1.95 -1.77 -13.41
CA PRO A 87 1.54 -0.70 -14.32
C PRO A 87 0.70 -1.18 -15.51
N GLU A 88 0.93 -2.41 -16.00
CA GLU A 88 0.14 -3.03 -17.08
C GLU A 88 -1.33 -3.25 -16.69
N PHE A 89 -1.62 -3.27 -15.39
CA PHE A 89 -2.93 -3.48 -14.79
C PHE A 89 -3.43 -2.23 -14.04
N SER A 90 -2.72 -1.10 -14.19
CA SER A 90 -3.17 0.17 -13.66
C SER A 90 -4.51 0.58 -14.29
N GLN A 91 -5.36 1.27 -13.54
CA GLN A 91 -6.71 1.70 -13.96
C GLN A 91 -7.78 0.60 -14.12
N LEU A 92 -7.46 -0.67 -13.83
CA LEU A 92 -8.43 -1.78 -13.83
C LEU A 92 -9.02 -2.08 -12.44
N ASP A 93 -9.14 -1.08 -11.56
CA ASP A 93 -9.67 -1.27 -10.19
C ASP A 93 -8.95 -2.33 -9.33
N VAL A 94 -7.74 -2.77 -9.70
CA VAL A 94 -6.94 -3.72 -8.92
C VAL A 94 -6.61 -3.14 -7.54
N GLY A 95 -6.16 -1.87 -7.49
CA GLY A 95 -5.91 -1.17 -6.23
C GLY A 95 -7.17 -1.03 -5.37
N THR A 96 -8.31 -0.70 -5.99
CA THR A 96 -9.61 -0.64 -5.31
C THR A 96 -10.00 -2.00 -4.73
N SER A 97 -9.78 -3.08 -5.48
CA SER A 97 -10.06 -4.45 -5.06
C SER A 97 -9.20 -4.88 -3.87
N LEU A 98 -7.90 -4.57 -3.92
CA LEU A 98 -6.93 -4.82 -2.83
C LEU A 98 -7.37 -4.13 -1.54
N VAL A 99 -7.64 -2.82 -1.61
CA VAL A 99 -8.02 -2.03 -0.44
C VAL A 99 -9.36 -2.51 0.15
N ARG A 100 -10.38 -2.77 -0.68
CA ARG A 100 -11.68 -3.25 -0.20
C ARG A 100 -11.58 -4.62 0.48
N ALA A 101 -10.85 -5.56 -0.12
CA ALA A 101 -10.66 -6.88 0.45
C ALA A 101 -9.90 -6.84 1.79
N LEU A 102 -8.89 -5.97 1.89
CA LEU A 102 -8.20 -5.69 3.14
C LEU A 102 -9.17 -5.12 4.20
N GLU A 103 -9.90 -4.05 3.87
CA GLU A 103 -10.85 -3.43 4.80
C GLU A 103 -11.90 -4.41 5.31
N ASP A 104 -12.48 -5.23 4.43
CA ASP A 104 -13.49 -6.22 4.82
C ASP A 104 -12.93 -7.27 5.79
N ARG A 105 -11.66 -7.65 5.63
CA ARG A 105 -10.99 -8.54 6.57
C ARG A 105 -10.73 -7.87 7.91
N LEU A 106 -10.23 -6.63 7.90
CA LEU A 106 -9.96 -5.86 9.12
C LEU A 106 -11.25 -5.57 9.90
N ARG A 107 -12.35 -5.24 9.22
CA ARG A 107 -13.70 -5.11 9.81
C ARG A 107 -14.11 -6.36 10.59
N ARG A 108 -13.96 -7.53 9.98
CA ARG A 108 -14.26 -8.82 10.63
C ARG A 108 -13.36 -9.12 11.84
N GLN A 109 -12.22 -8.46 11.95
CA GLN A 109 -11.30 -8.58 13.08
C GLN A 109 -11.54 -7.52 14.17
N GLY A 110 -12.58 -6.69 14.04
CA GLY A 110 -12.90 -5.64 15.02
C GLY A 110 -12.05 -4.38 14.90
N VAL A 111 -11.26 -4.24 13.83
CA VAL A 111 -10.56 -2.99 13.51
C VAL A 111 -11.60 -1.93 13.16
N ARG A 112 -11.40 -0.69 13.63
CA ARG A 112 -12.34 0.44 13.49
C ARG A 112 -11.88 1.49 12.48
N ALA A 113 -10.58 1.53 12.20
CA ALA A 113 -10.01 2.51 11.28
C ALA A 113 -8.81 1.97 10.51
N VAL A 114 -8.64 2.47 9.29
CA VAL A 114 -7.40 2.33 8.51
C VAL A 114 -6.84 3.70 8.20
N HIS A 115 -5.53 3.80 8.34
CA HIS A 115 -4.73 4.98 8.10
C HIS A 115 -3.71 4.69 7.01
N LEU A 116 -3.22 5.75 6.38
CA LEU A 116 -2.09 5.70 5.44
C LEU A 116 -1.48 7.09 5.31
N GLN A 117 -0.30 7.14 4.72
CA GLN A 117 0.31 8.38 4.26
C GLN A 117 0.69 8.27 2.79
N THR A 118 0.64 9.38 2.08
CA THR A 118 1.20 9.51 0.73
C THR A 118 1.86 10.87 0.55
N GLY A 119 2.71 11.01 -0.48
CA GLY A 119 3.33 12.29 -0.81
C GLY A 119 2.28 13.33 -1.21
N LEU A 120 2.38 14.55 -0.68
CA LEU A 120 1.46 15.65 -0.93
C LEU A 120 1.39 16.03 -2.42
N ARG A 121 2.48 15.82 -3.16
CA ARG A 121 2.58 16.09 -4.61
C ARG A 121 2.19 14.88 -5.47
N ASP A 122 1.68 13.82 -4.85
CA ASP A 122 1.25 12.63 -5.56
C ASP A 122 -0.25 12.64 -5.87
N ALA A 123 -0.64 13.55 -6.78
CA ALA A 123 -2.04 13.76 -7.16
C ALA A 123 -2.78 12.45 -7.52
N PRO A 124 -2.22 11.50 -8.30
CA PRO A 124 -2.89 10.25 -8.60
C PRO A 124 -3.20 9.40 -7.36
N ALA A 125 -2.28 9.34 -6.39
CA ALA A 125 -2.51 8.63 -5.12
C ALA A 125 -3.55 9.35 -4.26
N ILE A 126 -3.48 10.68 -4.17
CA ILE A 126 -4.47 11.49 -3.44
C ILE A 126 -5.88 11.26 -3.99
N GLU A 127 -6.06 11.34 -5.31
CA GLU A 127 -7.33 11.08 -5.98
C GLU A 127 -7.83 9.66 -5.73
N PHE A 128 -6.93 8.67 -5.79
CA PHE A 128 -7.25 7.28 -5.48
C PHE A 128 -7.81 7.14 -4.06
N TRP A 129 -7.13 7.71 -3.05
CA TRP A 129 -7.53 7.60 -1.65
C TRP A 129 -8.86 8.30 -1.37
N TYR A 130 -9.11 9.46 -1.98
CA TYR A 130 -10.43 10.10 -1.92
C TYR A 130 -11.53 9.20 -2.49
N ARG A 131 -11.28 8.59 -3.66
CA ARG A 131 -12.24 7.71 -4.36
C ARG A 131 -12.58 6.45 -3.57
N VAL A 132 -11.61 5.86 -2.86
CA VAL A 132 -11.85 4.69 -2.00
C VAL A 132 -12.43 5.06 -0.61
N GLY A 133 -12.69 6.35 -0.37
CA GLY A 133 -13.43 6.84 0.80
C GLY A 133 -12.58 7.31 1.96
N TYR A 134 -11.26 7.46 1.78
CA TYR A 134 -10.39 8.01 2.81
C TYR A 134 -10.45 9.54 2.79
N ARG A 135 -10.16 10.17 3.94
CA ARG A 135 -10.12 11.63 4.10
C ARG A 135 -8.80 12.06 4.75
N PRO A 136 -8.18 13.16 4.28
CA PRO A 136 -6.97 13.65 4.90
C PRO A 136 -7.27 14.23 6.28
N TYR A 137 -6.37 14.03 7.24
CA TYR A 137 -6.54 14.56 8.59
C TYR A 137 -5.27 15.19 9.18
N ARG A 138 -4.10 14.96 8.57
CA ARG A 138 -2.84 15.51 9.06
C ARG A 138 -1.85 15.71 7.91
N LEU A 139 -1.16 16.84 7.93
CA LEU A 139 0.00 17.11 7.09
C LEU A 139 1.27 16.93 7.94
N ASP A 140 2.20 16.14 7.45
CA ASP A 140 3.55 15.97 8.00
C ASP A 140 4.54 16.61 7.01
N PRO A 141 5.01 17.84 7.27
CA PRO A 141 6.00 18.48 6.42
C PRO A 141 7.30 17.67 6.38
N ASP A 142 8.01 17.74 5.25
CA ASP A 142 9.36 17.18 5.17
C ASP A 142 10.26 17.88 6.19
N PRO A 143 10.96 17.14 7.09
CA PRO A 143 11.94 17.75 7.99
C PRO A 143 13.09 18.43 7.24
N ASP A 144 13.34 18.04 5.98
CA ASP A 144 14.22 18.77 5.07
C ASP A 144 13.39 19.61 4.07
N PRO A 145 13.34 20.96 4.23
CA PRO A 145 12.63 21.83 3.30
C PRO A 145 13.13 21.73 1.84
N ALA A 146 14.37 21.27 1.62
CA ALA A 146 14.91 21.03 0.29
C ALA A 146 14.55 19.63 -0.27
N GLY A 147 14.17 18.69 0.60
CA GLY A 147 13.73 17.33 0.25
C GLY A 147 12.39 17.31 -0.47
N GLY A 148 11.51 18.28 -0.16
CA GLY A 148 10.27 18.55 -0.88
C GLY A 148 9.26 17.39 -0.84
N TYR A 149 9.33 16.55 0.20
CA TYR A 149 8.54 15.32 0.36
C TYR A 149 7.52 15.42 1.50
N ASP A 150 6.77 16.53 1.55
CA ASP A 150 5.64 16.66 2.48
C ASP A 150 4.70 15.48 2.31
N ARG A 151 4.20 14.95 3.43
CA ARG A 151 3.28 13.80 3.44
C ARG A 151 1.94 14.21 4.00
N VAL A 152 0.89 13.65 3.43
CA VAL A 152 -0.46 13.80 3.95
C VAL A 152 -0.96 12.46 4.44
N TRP A 153 -1.47 12.45 5.66
CA TRP A 153 -2.11 11.31 6.28
C TRP A 153 -3.59 11.32 5.99
N PHE A 154 -4.10 10.14 5.65
CA PHE A 154 -5.49 9.86 5.39
C PHE A 154 -6.00 8.82 6.38
N SER A 155 -7.28 8.92 6.75
CA SER A 155 -7.99 7.91 7.53
C SER A 155 -9.32 7.55 6.89
N LYS A 156 -9.79 6.34 7.20
CA LYS A 156 -11.15 5.88 6.95
C LYS A 156 -11.61 5.07 8.15
N GLU A 157 -12.74 5.48 8.71
CA GLU A 157 -13.37 4.87 9.87
C GLU A 157 -14.68 4.18 9.44
N TRP A 158 -15.14 3.22 10.23
CA TRP A 158 -16.41 2.52 10.03
C TRP A 158 -16.99 1.97 11.33
#